data_AF-A0A4P5WNA1-F1
#
_entry.id   AF-A0A4P5WNA1-F1
#
_cell.length_a   1.000
_cell.length_b   1.000
_cell.length_c   1.000
_cell.angle_alpha   90.00
_cell.angle_beta   90.00
_cell.angle_gamma   90.00
#
_symmetry.space_group_name_H-M   'P 1'
#
loop_
_entity.id
_entity.type
_entity.pdbx_description
1 polymer ?
#
loop_
_entity_poly.entity_id
_entity_poly.type
_entity_poly.pdbx_seq_one_letter_code
_entity_poly.pdbx_strand_id
1 'polypeptide(L)'
;MLKTSLTALLCSLLTAAIQPTLADEKPAKPQASAEAEAAERARDEEAAEKKRRMMEERAQDKRREQERREEELGRMKQELVALREKVQHPETPEEARGELKREIQQLEMRLKQGVGEQTPVKKGQPKPGAKPELPPELREHAERLEMAGRRIKHVRIAAENLMAAEMPDIARELLQRAEGMEREVAVAKEELMRRMHGEHGGPQPGPPEEAEALRNENRKLQNELRELRGLVEKLKTEGGR
;
A
#
# COMPACT_ATOMS: atom_id res chain seq x y z
N MET A 1 96.51 42.31 20.23
CA MET A 1 95.09 42.60 20.56
C MET A 1 94.29 41.35 20.25
N LEU A 2 93.61 40.81 21.26
CA LEU A 2 92.72 39.64 21.21
C LEU A 2 91.31 40.04 20.76
N LYS A 3 90.55 39.02 20.30
CA LYS A 3 89.09 38.95 20.02
C LYS A 3 88.77 39.29 18.54
N THR A 4 88.18 38.42 17.73
CA THR A 4 86.94 37.64 17.92
C THR A 4 86.91 36.40 16.99
N SER A 5 86.63 35.21 17.52
CA SER A 5 85.34 34.48 17.40
C SER A 5 85.24 33.66 16.09
N LEU A 6 85.52 32.36 16.08
CA LEU A 6 84.77 31.27 16.76
C LEU A 6 83.27 31.22 16.38
N THR A 7 82.97 31.61 15.14
CA THR A 7 81.67 31.39 14.49
C THR A 7 81.91 30.93 13.06
N ALA A 8 81.27 29.82 12.69
CA ALA A 8 81.32 29.12 11.40
C ALA A 8 82.38 28.03 11.21
N LEU A 9 83.07 27.60 12.29
CA LEU A 9 83.57 26.22 12.44
C LEU A 9 82.43 25.22 12.72
N LEU A 10 81.24 25.52 12.17
CA LEU A 10 79.96 24.81 12.36
C LEU A 10 79.25 24.52 11.03
N CYS A 11 79.92 24.73 9.89
CA CYS A 11 79.43 24.30 8.56
C CYS A 11 80.08 23.01 8.05
N SER A 12 80.97 22.38 8.82
CA SER A 12 81.74 21.19 8.41
C SER A 12 81.32 19.89 9.11
N LEU A 13 80.10 19.82 9.65
CA LEU A 13 79.57 18.65 10.38
C LEU A 13 78.17 18.19 9.93
N LEU A 14 77.82 18.36 8.65
CA LEU A 14 76.51 17.93 8.15
C LEU A 14 76.50 17.47 6.69
N THR A 15 77.54 16.77 6.23
CA THR A 15 77.54 16.13 4.90
C THR A 15 78.38 14.86 4.86
N ALA A 16 78.27 14.03 5.90
CA ALA A 16 78.85 12.69 5.91
C ALA A 16 77.85 11.71 6.53
N ALA A 17 76.87 11.29 5.73
CA ALA A 17 76.22 9.97 5.78
C ALA A 17 75.02 9.98 4.82
N ILE A 18 74.60 8.78 4.41
CA ILE A 18 73.39 8.49 3.63
C ILE A 18 73.64 8.41 2.11
N GLN A 19 74.30 7.33 1.70
CA GLN A 19 73.54 6.27 1.01
C GLN A 19 73.84 4.94 1.72
N PRO A 20 72.81 4.13 2.00
CA PRO A 20 72.65 2.96 1.14
C PRO A 20 71.19 2.53 0.88
N THR A 21 71.05 1.85 -0.26
CA THR A 21 70.07 0.83 -0.67
C THR A 21 69.07 0.29 0.37
N LEU A 22 67.78 0.45 0.05
CA LEU A 22 66.66 -0.46 0.36
C LEU A 22 65.73 -0.35 -0.87
N ALA A 23 65.56 -1.32 -1.77
CA ALA A 23 64.94 -2.62 -1.55
C ALA A 23 63.77 -2.51 -0.56
N ASP A 24 62.64 -1.99 -1.03
CA ASP A 24 61.37 -2.14 -0.32
C ASP A 24 60.41 -2.89 -1.24
N GLU A 25 60.22 -4.15 -0.89
CA GLU A 25 59.15 -5.01 -1.35
C GLU A 25 57.79 -4.36 -0.99
N LYS A 26 56.78 -4.61 -1.82
CA LYS A 26 55.39 -4.16 -1.59
C LYS A 26 54.91 -4.48 -0.17
N PRO A 27 53.85 -3.79 0.30
CA PRO A 27 52.63 -4.60 0.37
C PRO A 27 51.49 -3.97 -0.41
N ALA A 28 50.86 -4.82 -1.21
CA ALA A 28 49.52 -4.63 -1.70
C ALA A 28 48.56 -4.37 -0.53
N LYS A 29 47.92 -3.19 -0.49
CA LYS A 29 46.68 -2.96 0.25
C LYS A 29 45.72 -2.03 -0.53
N PRO A 30 45.16 -2.52 -1.65
CA PRO A 30 43.76 -2.21 -1.98
C PRO A 30 42.86 -3.45 -1.95
N GLN A 31 43.44 -4.66 -1.95
CA GLN A 31 42.67 -5.91 -2.01
C GLN A 31 41.98 -6.25 -0.68
N ALA A 32 42.63 -6.05 0.47
CA ALA A 32 42.03 -6.38 1.77
C ALA A 32 40.79 -5.53 2.13
N SER A 33 40.70 -4.27 1.65
CA SER A 33 39.51 -3.43 1.85
C SER A 33 38.41 -3.76 0.85
N ALA A 34 38.75 -4.08 -0.40
CA ALA A 34 37.79 -4.50 -1.41
C ALA A 34 37.19 -5.89 -1.10
N GLU A 35 38.00 -6.83 -0.59
CA GLU A 35 37.55 -8.14 -0.15
C GLU A 35 36.70 -8.07 1.12
N ALA A 36 37.02 -7.17 2.06
CA ALA A 36 36.21 -6.92 3.25
C ALA A 36 34.85 -6.31 2.89
N GLU A 37 34.81 -5.31 2.00
CA GLU A 37 33.55 -4.74 1.50
C GLU A 37 32.73 -5.74 0.69
N ALA A 38 33.37 -6.59 -0.13
CA ALA A 38 32.68 -7.64 -0.87
C ALA A 38 32.10 -8.71 0.07
N ALA A 39 32.81 -9.08 1.13
CA ALA A 39 32.33 -10.00 2.15
C ALA A 39 31.18 -9.42 2.98
N GLU A 40 31.20 -8.11 3.26
CA GLU A 40 30.09 -7.41 3.94
C GLU A 40 28.84 -7.36 3.06
N ARG A 41 28.98 -6.97 1.79
CA ARG A 41 27.88 -6.98 0.80
C ARG A 41 27.29 -8.39 0.61
N ALA A 42 28.12 -9.43 0.58
CA ALA A 42 27.66 -10.81 0.48
C ALA A 42 26.85 -11.25 1.71
N ARG A 43 27.24 -10.82 2.91
CA ARG A 43 26.48 -11.10 4.15
C ARG A 43 25.16 -10.35 4.20
N ASP A 44 25.14 -9.09 3.76
CA ASP A 44 23.91 -8.30 3.67
C ASP A 44 22.94 -8.86 2.62
N GLU A 45 23.47 -9.34 1.49
CA GLU A 45 22.69 -10.01 0.45
C GLU A 45 22.12 -11.35 0.93
N GLU A 46 22.91 -12.17 1.63
CA GLU A 46 22.43 -13.42 2.25
C GLU A 46 21.35 -13.15 3.32
N ALA A 47 21.54 -12.11 4.15
CA ALA A 47 20.55 -11.69 5.14
C ALA A 47 19.25 -11.18 4.48
N ALA A 48 19.36 -10.43 3.39
CA ALA A 48 18.22 -9.95 2.62
C ALA A 48 17.48 -11.10 1.95
N GLU A 49 18.19 -12.08 1.38
CA GLU A 49 17.59 -13.25 0.76
C GLU A 49 16.89 -14.14 1.80
N LYS A 50 17.51 -14.38 2.96
CA LYS A 50 16.89 -15.11 4.07
C LYS A 50 15.63 -14.41 4.57
N LYS A 51 15.63 -13.07 4.66
CA LYS A 51 14.45 -12.29 5.01
C LYS A 51 13.35 -12.39 3.95
N ARG A 52 13.70 -12.38 2.67
CA ARG A 52 12.74 -12.58 1.56
C ARG A 52 12.12 -13.97 1.63
N ARG A 53 12.92 -15.03 1.78
CA ARG A 53 12.44 -16.41 1.92
C ARG A 53 11.49 -16.57 3.11
N MET A 54 11.83 -16.00 4.28
CA MET A 54 10.95 -16.03 5.45
C MET A 54 9.63 -15.28 5.22
N MET A 55 9.66 -14.14 4.52
CA MET A 55 8.45 -13.38 4.19
C MET A 55 7.58 -14.11 3.17
N GLU A 56 8.19 -14.78 2.20
CA GLU A 56 7.50 -15.57 1.20
C GLU A 56 6.87 -16.83 1.80
N GLU A 57 7.59 -17.55 2.66
CA GLU A 57 7.07 -18.70 3.41
C GLU A 57 5.86 -18.29 4.27
N ARG A 58 5.96 -17.18 5.01
CA ARG A 58 4.82 -16.61 5.75
C ARG A 58 3.66 -16.21 4.85
N ALA A 59 3.92 -15.72 3.65
CA ALA A 59 2.88 -15.36 2.70
C ALA A 59 2.19 -16.61 2.13
N GLN A 60 2.95 -17.67 1.85
CA GLN A 60 2.42 -18.95 1.39
C GLN A 60 1.60 -19.65 2.48
N ASP A 61 2.06 -19.64 3.72
CA ASP A 61 1.31 -20.21 4.85
C ASP A 61 -0.01 -19.50 5.07
N LYS A 62 -0.03 -18.16 4.98
CA LYS A 62 -1.28 -17.38 5.03
C LYS A 62 -2.23 -17.72 3.89
N ARG A 63 -1.72 -17.94 2.68
CA ARG A 63 -2.53 -18.36 1.52
C ARG A 63 -3.13 -19.74 1.75
N ARG A 64 -2.34 -20.70 2.22
CA ARG A 64 -2.82 -22.06 2.54
C ARG A 64 -3.85 -22.06 3.67
N GLU A 65 -3.62 -21.25 4.70
CA GLU A 65 -4.58 -21.09 5.80
C GLU A 65 -5.88 -20.45 5.31
N GLN A 66 -5.80 -19.45 4.45
CA GLN A 66 -6.97 -18.83 3.83
C GLN A 66 -7.74 -19.84 2.96
N GLU A 67 -7.05 -20.62 2.12
CA GLU A 67 -7.66 -21.64 1.27
C GLU A 67 -8.39 -22.72 2.09
N ARG A 68 -7.76 -23.24 3.16
CA ARG A 68 -8.40 -24.20 4.08
C ARG A 68 -9.66 -23.61 4.73
N ARG A 69 -9.62 -22.34 5.11
CA ARG A 69 -10.77 -21.64 5.69
C ARG A 69 -11.88 -21.43 4.66
N GLU A 70 -11.54 -21.08 3.43
CA GLU A 70 -12.50 -20.94 2.33
C GLU A 70 -13.18 -22.28 2.02
N GLU A 71 -12.44 -23.38 2.01
CA GLU A 71 -12.99 -24.72 1.89
C GLU A 71 -13.94 -25.06 3.04
N GLU A 72 -13.54 -24.77 4.29
CA GLU A 72 -14.38 -25.00 5.48
C GLU A 72 -15.67 -24.18 5.43
N LEU A 73 -15.59 -22.90 5.07
CA LEU A 73 -16.77 -22.05 4.85
C LEU A 73 -17.64 -22.57 3.70
N GLY A 74 -17.03 -23.13 2.66
CA GLY A 74 -17.72 -23.81 1.57
C GLY A 74 -18.52 -25.01 2.05
N ARG A 75 -17.93 -25.87 2.88
CA ARG A 75 -18.60 -27.03 3.48
C ARG A 75 -19.76 -26.62 4.38
N MET A 76 -19.56 -25.62 5.25
CA MET A 76 -20.63 -25.09 6.11
C MET A 76 -21.80 -24.49 5.30
N LYS A 77 -21.52 -23.85 4.16
CA LYS A 77 -22.57 -23.35 3.26
C LYS A 77 -23.37 -24.48 2.62
N GLN A 78 -22.70 -25.54 2.16
CA GLN A 78 -23.37 -26.71 1.60
C GLN A 78 -24.24 -27.41 2.64
N GLU A 79 -23.74 -27.54 3.87
CA GLU A 79 -24.48 -28.09 5.00
C GLU A 79 -25.73 -27.26 5.34
N LEU A 80 -25.62 -25.92 5.32
CA LEU A 80 -26.79 -25.05 5.47
C LEU A 80 -27.86 -25.28 4.40
N VAL A 81 -27.45 -25.47 3.15
CA VAL A 81 -28.38 -25.76 2.05
C VAL A 81 -29.09 -27.09 2.31
N ALA A 82 -28.34 -28.13 2.66
CA ALA A 82 -28.89 -29.45 2.96
C ALA A 82 -29.85 -29.42 4.17
N LEU A 83 -29.52 -28.68 5.24
CA LEU A 83 -30.39 -28.52 6.39
C LEU A 83 -31.67 -27.77 6.03
N ARG A 84 -31.59 -26.71 5.20
CA ARG A 84 -32.78 -25.99 4.73
C ARG A 84 -33.68 -26.85 3.84
N GLU A 85 -33.09 -27.70 3.00
CA GLU A 85 -33.82 -28.67 2.18
C GLU A 85 -34.55 -29.69 3.06
N LYS A 86 -33.88 -30.24 4.08
CA LYS A 86 -34.50 -31.12 5.07
C LYS A 86 -35.66 -30.46 5.82
N VAL A 87 -35.60 -29.16 6.11
CA VAL A 87 -36.72 -28.45 6.75
C VAL A 87 -37.92 -28.29 5.81
N GLN A 88 -37.66 -28.08 4.52
CA GLN A 88 -38.70 -27.92 3.49
C GLN A 88 -39.31 -29.24 3.04
N HIS A 89 -38.69 -30.38 3.34
CA HIS A 89 -39.20 -31.69 2.96
C HIS A 89 -40.57 -31.96 3.62
N PRO A 90 -41.57 -32.44 2.86
CA PRO A 90 -42.93 -32.64 3.37
C PRO A 90 -43.02 -33.73 4.45
N GLU A 91 -42.09 -34.68 4.45
CA GLU A 91 -42.04 -35.81 5.38
C GLU A 91 -41.32 -35.51 6.71
N THR A 92 -40.76 -34.31 6.88
CA THR A 92 -40.01 -33.97 8.09
C THR A 92 -40.98 -33.68 9.25
N PRO A 93 -40.90 -34.43 10.37
CA PRO A 93 -41.76 -34.21 11.53
C PRO A 93 -41.61 -32.79 12.10
N GLU A 94 -42.68 -32.19 12.64
CA GLU A 94 -42.64 -30.82 13.18
C GLU A 94 -41.59 -30.63 14.29
N GLU A 95 -41.40 -31.63 15.15
CA GLU A 95 -40.39 -31.62 16.21
C GLU A 95 -38.96 -31.56 15.62
N ALA A 96 -38.69 -32.40 14.61
CA ALA A 96 -37.43 -32.38 13.86
C ALA A 96 -37.21 -31.07 13.09
N ARG A 97 -38.27 -30.43 12.57
CA ARG A 97 -38.17 -29.10 11.93
C ARG A 97 -37.73 -28.03 12.93
N GLY A 98 -38.17 -28.11 14.19
CA GLY A 98 -37.75 -27.21 15.26
C GLY A 98 -36.25 -27.33 15.56
N GLU A 99 -35.74 -28.56 15.65
CA GLU A 99 -34.31 -28.85 15.87
C GLU A 99 -33.45 -28.40 14.69
N LEU A 100 -33.85 -28.73 13.46
CA LEU A 100 -33.15 -28.31 12.24
C LEU A 100 -33.09 -26.78 12.11
N LYS A 101 -34.14 -26.05 12.49
CA LYS A 101 -34.11 -24.58 12.52
C LYS A 101 -33.08 -24.02 13.51
N ARG A 102 -32.91 -24.65 14.67
CA ARG A 102 -31.89 -24.26 15.66
C ARG A 102 -30.49 -24.54 15.12
N GLU A 103 -30.30 -25.69 14.48
CA GLU A 103 -29.03 -26.08 13.86
C GLU A 103 -28.65 -25.12 12.72
N ILE A 104 -29.60 -24.76 11.86
CA ILE A 104 -29.45 -23.72 10.83
C ILE A 104 -29.02 -22.39 11.45
N GLN A 105 -29.67 -21.93 12.53
CA GLN A 105 -29.30 -20.68 13.19
C GLN A 105 -27.88 -20.73 13.78
N GLN A 106 -27.49 -21.85 14.40
CA GLN A 106 -26.14 -22.02 14.94
C GLN A 106 -25.09 -22.02 13.83
N LEU A 107 -25.36 -22.68 12.70
CA LEU A 107 -24.46 -22.76 11.57
C LEU A 107 -24.35 -21.39 10.84
N GLU A 108 -25.45 -20.64 10.73
CA GLU A 108 -25.46 -19.25 10.26
C GLU A 108 -24.64 -18.32 11.15
N MET A 109 -24.71 -18.47 12.48
CA MET A 109 -23.87 -17.69 13.40
C MET A 109 -22.38 -18.03 13.23
N ARG A 110 -22.02 -19.31 13.09
CA ARG A 110 -20.63 -19.73 12.84
C ARG A 110 -20.10 -19.17 11.52
N LEU A 111 -20.90 -19.23 10.45
CA LEU A 111 -20.55 -18.61 9.16
C LEU A 111 -20.38 -17.09 9.29
N LYS A 112 -21.24 -16.42 10.04
CA LYS A 112 -21.11 -14.97 10.27
C LYS A 112 -19.84 -14.62 11.04
N GLN A 113 -19.43 -15.44 12.00
CA GLN A 113 -18.20 -15.26 12.76
C GLN A 113 -16.95 -15.53 11.88
N GLY A 114 -16.93 -16.64 11.14
CA GLY A 114 -15.82 -16.98 10.23
C GLY A 114 -15.65 -16.02 9.06
N VAL A 115 -16.74 -15.39 8.58
CA VAL A 115 -16.68 -14.31 7.57
C VAL A 115 -16.30 -12.97 8.20
N GLY A 116 -16.72 -12.69 9.44
CA GLY A 116 -16.31 -11.49 10.17
C GLY A 116 -14.79 -11.42 10.42
N GLU A 117 -14.15 -12.56 10.63
CA GLU A 117 -12.70 -12.69 10.76
C GLU A 117 -11.91 -12.44 9.45
N GLN A 118 -12.57 -12.47 8.27
CA GLN A 118 -11.93 -12.17 6.98
C GLN A 118 -11.62 -10.69 6.76
N THR A 119 -12.15 -9.78 7.58
CA THR A 119 -11.67 -8.40 7.55
C THR A 119 -10.38 -8.37 8.35
N PRO A 120 -9.18 -8.24 7.74
CA PRO A 120 -7.98 -8.04 8.52
C PRO A 120 -8.14 -6.72 9.27
N VAL A 121 -8.52 -6.82 10.55
CA VAL A 121 -8.37 -5.73 11.51
C VAL A 121 -6.87 -5.52 11.59
N LYS A 122 -6.35 -4.60 10.78
CA LYS A 122 -4.96 -4.16 10.85
C LYS A 122 -4.67 -3.85 12.31
N LYS A 123 -3.80 -4.64 12.95
CA LYS A 123 -3.31 -4.38 14.31
C LYS A 123 -2.80 -2.93 14.36
N GLY A 124 -3.56 -2.05 15.01
CA GLY A 124 -3.32 -0.60 15.03
C GLY A 124 -4.55 0.26 14.68
N GLN A 125 -5.62 -0.31 14.11
CA GLN A 125 -6.90 0.39 13.98
C GLN A 125 -7.84 0.03 15.14
N PRO A 126 -8.49 1.02 15.78
CA PRO A 126 -9.50 0.76 16.78
C PRO A 126 -10.63 -0.07 16.16
N LYS A 127 -11.24 -0.96 16.97
CA LYS A 127 -12.38 -1.81 16.62
C LYS A 127 -13.32 -1.12 15.62
N PRO A 128 -13.78 -1.76 14.52
CA PRO A 128 -14.88 -1.25 13.73
C PRO A 128 -16.18 -1.48 14.51
N GLY A 129 -16.38 -0.66 15.54
CA GLY A 129 -17.52 -0.70 16.45
C GLY A 129 -18.11 0.68 16.77
N ALA A 130 -17.51 1.74 16.25
CA ALA A 130 -18.18 3.01 16.09
C ALA A 130 -17.58 3.64 14.82
N LYS A 131 -18.39 3.74 13.76
CA LYS A 131 -18.14 4.81 12.78
C LYS A 131 -17.98 6.09 13.63
N PRO A 132 -17.02 6.99 13.37
CA PRO A 132 -17.10 8.34 13.92
C PRO A 132 -18.55 8.77 13.71
N GLU A 133 -19.29 8.99 14.79
CA GLU A 133 -20.73 9.20 14.67
C GLU A 133 -20.90 10.46 13.85
N LEU A 134 -21.16 10.26 12.56
CA LEU A 134 -21.56 11.32 11.68
C LEU A 134 -22.73 12.00 12.39
N PRO A 135 -22.72 13.35 12.47
CA PRO A 135 -23.89 14.09 12.93
C PRO A 135 -25.14 13.46 12.30
N PRO A 136 -26.23 13.27 13.06
CA PRO A 136 -27.39 12.50 12.61
C PRO A 136 -27.93 12.97 11.25
N GLU A 137 -27.79 14.27 10.95
CA GLU A 137 -28.11 14.88 9.65
C GLU A 137 -27.20 14.39 8.50
N LEU A 138 -25.89 14.28 8.72
CA LEU A 138 -24.92 13.80 7.73
C LEU A 138 -24.96 12.27 7.55
N ARG A 139 -25.44 11.54 8.56
CA ARG A 139 -25.61 10.10 8.49
C ARG A 139 -26.64 9.70 7.45
N GLU A 140 -27.77 10.38 7.40
CA GLU A 140 -28.81 10.12 6.40
C GLU A 140 -28.29 10.37 4.98
N HIS A 141 -27.53 11.46 4.79
CA HIS A 141 -26.88 11.76 3.52
C HIS A 141 -25.85 10.69 3.13
N ALA A 142 -25.05 10.20 4.08
CA ALA A 142 -24.09 9.13 3.84
C ALA A 142 -24.77 7.80 3.45
N GLU A 143 -25.86 7.42 4.13
CA GLU A 143 -26.64 6.21 3.82
C GLU A 143 -27.29 6.30 2.44
N ARG A 144 -27.81 7.47 2.06
CA ARG A 144 -28.32 7.71 0.69
C ARG A 144 -27.23 7.55 -0.37
N LEU A 145 -26.02 8.04 -0.12
CA LEU A 145 -24.88 7.87 -1.04
C LEU A 145 -24.41 6.42 -1.13
N GLU A 146 -24.46 5.67 -0.03
CA GLU A 146 -24.17 4.24 -0.03
C GLU A 146 -25.18 3.47 -0.90
N MET A 147 -26.47 3.77 -0.74
CA MET A 147 -27.53 3.18 -1.55
C MET A 147 -27.40 3.55 -3.04
N ALA A 148 -27.01 4.78 -3.35
CA ALA A 148 -26.73 5.21 -4.73
C ALA A 148 -25.54 4.42 -5.33
N GLY A 149 -24.47 4.22 -4.56
CA GLY A 149 -23.33 3.40 -4.97
C GLY A 149 -23.71 1.94 -5.27
N ARG A 150 -24.58 1.34 -4.45
CA ARG A 150 -25.11 -0.01 -4.71
C ARG A 150 -25.92 -0.06 -6.00
N ARG A 151 -26.77 0.94 -6.24
CA ARG A 151 -27.57 1.04 -7.48
C ARG A 151 -26.69 1.12 -8.71
N ILE A 152 -25.66 1.96 -8.69
CA ILE A 152 -24.68 2.08 -9.78
C ILE A 152 -24.05 0.72 -10.09
N LYS A 153 -23.61 -0.01 -9.06
CA LYS A 153 -23.05 -1.36 -9.22
C LYS A 153 -24.02 -2.30 -9.92
N HIS A 154 -25.30 -2.30 -9.52
CA HIS A 154 -26.31 -3.14 -10.17
C HIS A 154 -26.55 -2.75 -11.63
N VAL A 155 -26.53 -1.46 -11.96
CA VAL A 155 -26.67 -0.98 -13.35
C VAL A 155 -25.50 -1.46 -14.21
N ARG A 156 -24.25 -1.41 -13.68
CA ARG A 156 -23.08 -1.91 -14.41
C ARG A 156 -23.14 -3.42 -14.66
N ILE A 157 -23.52 -4.20 -13.64
CA ILE A 157 -23.72 -5.65 -13.79
C ILE A 157 -24.83 -5.95 -14.81
N ALA A 158 -25.93 -5.19 -14.79
CA ALA A 158 -26.99 -5.34 -15.78
C ALA A 158 -26.50 -5.04 -17.21
N ALA A 159 -25.68 -4.00 -17.38
CA ALA A 159 -25.07 -3.69 -18.66
C ALA A 159 -24.11 -4.79 -19.14
N GLU A 160 -23.28 -5.35 -18.25
CA GLU A 160 -22.41 -6.49 -18.55
C GLU A 160 -23.21 -7.73 -19.00
N ASN A 161 -24.31 -8.04 -18.32
CA ASN A 161 -25.21 -9.12 -18.72
C ASN A 161 -25.85 -8.88 -20.09
N LEU A 162 -26.20 -7.63 -20.41
CA LEU A 162 -26.74 -7.28 -21.73
C LEU A 162 -25.68 -7.36 -22.83
N MET A 163 -24.42 -7.00 -22.55
CA MET A 163 -23.32 -7.24 -23.50
C MET A 163 -23.14 -8.73 -23.76
N ALA A 164 -23.23 -9.56 -22.72
CA ALA A 164 -23.14 -11.02 -22.85
C ALA A 164 -24.34 -11.63 -23.60
N ALA A 165 -25.51 -10.99 -23.53
CA ALA A 165 -26.71 -11.36 -24.27
C ALA A 165 -26.78 -10.75 -25.69
N GLU A 166 -25.66 -10.23 -26.21
CA GLU A 166 -25.56 -9.63 -27.55
C GLU A 166 -26.50 -8.42 -27.77
N MET A 167 -26.79 -7.67 -26.71
CA MET A 167 -27.57 -6.42 -26.73
C MET A 167 -26.67 -5.20 -26.41
N PRO A 168 -25.66 -4.88 -27.26
CA PRO A 168 -24.65 -3.88 -26.95
C PRO A 168 -25.18 -2.44 -26.91
N ASP A 169 -26.21 -2.13 -27.67
CA ASP A 169 -26.75 -0.76 -27.74
C ASP A 169 -27.38 -0.33 -26.41
N ILE A 170 -28.23 -1.19 -25.85
CA ILE A 170 -28.87 -0.95 -24.53
C ILE A 170 -27.83 -1.04 -23.40
N ALA A 171 -26.84 -1.93 -23.52
CA ALA A 171 -25.74 -1.98 -22.56
C ALA A 171 -24.95 -0.66 -22.50
N ARG A 172 -24.65 -0.05 -23.66
CA ARG A 172 -23.95 1.25 -23.74
C ARG A 172 -24.76 2.37 -23.10
N GLU A 173 -26.08 2.40 -23.31
CA GLU A 173 -26.96 3.37 -22.65
C GLU A 173 -26.93 3.23 -21.13
N LEU A 174 -26.96 2.00 -20.61
CA LEU A 174 -26.87 1.76 -19.17
C LEU A 174 -25.50 2.13 -18.59
N LEU A 175 -24.41 1.90 -19.33
CA LEU A 175 -23.07 2.32 -18.91
C LEU A 175 -22.95 3.84 -18.86
N GLN A 176 -23.44 4.57 -19.88
CA GLN A 176 -23.47 6.03 -19.86
C GLN A 176 -24.29 6.57 -18.69
N ARG A 177 -25.43 5.93 -18.38
CA ARG A 177 -26.25 6.27 -17.23
C ARG A 177 -25.53 6.01 -15.91
N ALA A 178 -24.83 4.88 -15.78
CA ALA A 178 -24.03 4.58 -14.60
C ALA A 178 -22.90 5.58 -14.40
N GLU A 179 -22.21 5.99 -15.48
CA GLU A 179 -21.18 7.03 -15.42
C GLU A 179 -21.73 8.39 -14.96
N GLY A 180 -22.91 8.79 -15.45
CA GLY A 180 -23.58 10.00 -14.98
C GLY A 180 -23.87 9.95 -13.47
N MET A 181 -24.43 8.83 -13.02
CA MET A 181 -24.70 8.59 -11.60
C MET A 181 -23.42 8.56 -10.75
N GLU A 182 -22.32 8.01 -11.26
CA GLU A 182 -21.02 8.00 -10.56
C GLU A 182 -20.49 9.41 -10.34
N ARG A 183 -20.61 10.29 -11.33
CA ARG A 183 -20.21 11.70 -11.21
C ARG A 183 -21.06 12.41 -10.16
N GLU A 184 -22.37 12.22 -10.18
CA GLU A 184 -23.27 12.79 -9.17
C GLU A 184 -22.94 12.32 -7.75
N VAL A 185 -22.69 11.02 -7.57
CA VAL A 185 -22.30 10.45 -6.28
C VAL A 185 -20.92 10.94 -5.85
N ALA A 186 -19.97 11.12 -6.78
CA ALA A 186 -18.65 11.66 -6.48
C ALA A 186 -18.72 13.10 -5.98
N VAL A 187 -19.48 13.96 -6.67
CA VAL A 187 -19.72 15.35 -6.25
C VAL A 187 -20.38 15.39 -4.88
N ALA A 188 -21.45 14.62 -4.68
CA ALA A 188 -22.17 14.61 -3.40
C ALA A 188 -21.33 14.03 -2.24
N LYS A 189 -20.42 13.09 -2.52
CA LYS A 189 -19.42 12.62 -1.53
C LYS A 189 -18.41 13.71 -1.20
N GLU A 190 -17.92 14.45 -2.19
CA GLU A 190 -17.00 15.57 -1.96
C GLU A 190 -17.67 16.66 -1.11
N GLU A 191 -18.93 16.99 -1.40
CA GLU A 191 -19.72 17.93 -0.59
C GLU A 191 -19.91 17.43 0.84
N LEU A 192 -20.23 16.14 1.03
CA LEU A 192 -20.36 15.54 2.35
C LEU A 192 -19.05 15.61 3.15
N MET A 193 -17.92 15.31 2.51
CA MET A 193 -16.59 15.43 3.11
C MET A 193 -16.26 16.88 3.45
N ARG A 194 -16.61 17.83 2.57
CA ARG A 194 -16.41 19.26 2.81
C ARG A 194 -17.22 19.76 4.00
N ARG A 195 -18.46 19.28 4.18
CA ARG A 195 -19.29 19.62 5.36
C ARG A 195 -18.72 19.01 6.64
N MET A 196 -18.29 17.75 6.60
CA MET A 196 -17.59 17.08 7.71
C MET A 196 -16.35 17.86 8.17
N HIS A 197 -15.52 18.31 7.22
CA HIS A 197 -14.27 19.04 7.51
C HIS A 197 -14.47 20.56 7.69
N GLY A 198 -15.64 21.08 7.35
CA GLY A 198 -16.01 22.48 7.50
C GLY A 198 -16.55 22.81 8.89
N GLU A 199 -17.23 21.87 9.54
CA GLU A 199 -17.76 22.04 10.90
C GLU A 199 -16.82 21.53 11.99
N HIS A 200 -15.94 20.57 11.69
CA HIS A 200 -14.87 20.15 12.59
C HIS A 200 -13.58 20.31 11.81
N GLY A 201 -12.78 21.30 12.21
CA GLY A 201 -11.59 21.78 11.51
C GLY A 201 -10.96 20.71 10.63
N GLY A 202 -10.89 21.00 9.33
CA GLY A 202 -10.10 20.22 8.37
C GLY A 202 -8.71 19.91 8.93
N PRO A 203 -7.98 18.94 8.35
CA PRO A 203 -6.68 18.51 8.85
C PRO A 203 -5.89 19.75 9.25
N GLN A 204 -5.68 19.88 10.56
CA GLN A 204 -5.09 21.07 11.16
C GLN A 204 -3.88 21.36 10.29
N PRO A 205 -3.79 22.56 9.65
CA PRO A 205 -2.67 22.83 8.78
C PRO A 205 -1.44 22.46 9.60
N GLY A 206 -0.63 21.54 9.07
CA GLY A 206 0.62 21.18 9.71
C GLY A 206 1.37 22.48 10.06
N PRO A 207 2.33 22.42 11.00
CA PRO A 207 3.10 23.59 11.42
C PRO A 207 3.36 24.50 10.20
N PRO A 208 3.10 25.81 10.29
CA PRO A 208 3.08 26.71 9.13
C PRO A 208 4.34 26.58 8.25
N GLU A 209 5.46 26.21 8.85
CA GLU A 209 6.73 25.86 8.20
C GLU A 209 6.64 24.66 7.24
N GLU A 210 5.93 23.58 7.60
CA GLU A 210 5.71 22.41 6.74
C GLU A 210 4.77 22.75 5.58
N ALA A 211 3.73 23.56 5.83
CA ALA A 211 2.82 24.00 4.78
C ALA A 211 3.52 24.93 3.76
N GLU A 212 4.43 25.79 4.23
CA GLU A 212 5.26 26.63 3.36
C GLU A 212 6.32 25.81 2.62
N ALA A 213 6.95 24.83 3.28
CA ALA A 213 7.88 23.91 2.64
C ALA A 213 7.22 23.14 1.49
N LEU A 214 6.03 22.57 1.74
CA LEU A 214 5.26 21.85 0.71
C LEU A 214 4.81 22.77 -0.43
N ARG A 215 4.43 24.02 -0.14
CA ARG A 215 4.10 25.02 -1.19
C ARG A 215 5.32 25.36 -2.03
N ASN A 216 6.49 25.50 -1.41
CA ASN A 216 7.74 25.78 -2.09
C ASN A 216 8.19 24.58 -2.95
N GLU A 217 8.06 23.37 -2.45
CA GLU A 217 8.31 22.13 -3.21
C GLU A 217 7.36 21.99 -4.39
N ASN A 218 6.06 22.23 -4.20
CA ASN A 218 5.10 22.18 -5.30
C ASN A 218 5.44 23.21 -6.39
N ARG A 219 5.87 24.42 -6.00
CA ARG A 219 6.30 25.46 -6.93
C ARG A 219 7.56 25.06 -7.70
N LYS A 220 8.53 24.42 -7.02
CA LYS A 220 9.74 23.87 -7.67
C LYS A 220 9.38 22.78 -8.68
N LEU A 221 8.58 21.79 -8.27
CA LEU A 221 8.14 20.70 -9.14
C LEU A 221 7.34 21.20 -10.34
N GLN A 222 6.49 22.22 -10.18
CA GLN A 222 5.77 22.85 -11.30
C GLN A 222 6.71 23.54 -12.29
N ASN A 223 7.78 24.17 -11.80
CA ASN A 223 8.79 24.79 -12.67
C ASN A 223 9.61 23.72 -13.40
N GLU A 224 10.06 22.67 -12.71
CA GLU A 224 10.77 21.54 -13.33
C GLU A 224 9.90 20.86 -14.40
N LEU A 225 8.61 20.63 -14.13
CA LEU A 225 7.68 20.11 -15.13
C LEU A 225 7.53 21.04 -16.34
N ARG A 226 7.53 22.36 -16.13
CA ARG A 226 7.47 23.33 -17.23
C ARG A 226 8.74 23.30 -18.07
N GLU A 227 9.90 23.22 -17.44
CA GLU A 227 11.19 23.13 -18.11
C GLU A 227 11.33 21.83 -18.89
N LEU A 228 10.97 20.69 -18.27
CA LEU A 228 10.95 19.39 -18.93
C LEU A 228 10.00 19.37 -20.13
N ARG A 229 8.80 19.95 -20.00
CA ARG A 229 7.87 20.11 -21.14
C ARG A 229 8.48 20.97 -22.25
N GLY A 230 9.15 22.06 -21.89
CA GLY A 230 9.85 22.91 -22.86
C GLY A 230 11.00 22.20 -23.56
N LEU A 231 11.78 21.39 -22.84
CA LEU A 231 12.86 20.58 -23.42
C LEU A 231 12.33 19.48 -24.33
N VAL A 232 11.25 18.80 -23.93
CA VAL A 232 10.58 17.80 -24.76
C VAL A 232 10.05 18.42 -26.05
N GLU A 233 9.43 19.60 -25.99
CA GLU A 233 8.96 20.30 -27.19
C GLU A 233 10.12 20.73 -28.09
N LYS A 234 11.21 21.26 -27.53
CA LYS A 234 12.42 21.60 -28.31
C LYS A 234 13.02 20.38 -29.00
N LEU A 235 13.17 19.26 -28.28
CA LEU A 235 13.69 18.01 -28.82
C LEU A 235 12.79 17.43 -29.93
N LYS A 236 11.46 17.56 -29.80
CA LYS A 236 10.54 17.18 -30.89
C LYS A 236 10.69 18.07 -32.12
N THR A 237 10.93 19.37 -31.93
CA THR A 237 11.11 20.31 -33.05
C THR A 237 12.49 20.22 -33.71
N GLU A 238 13.53 19.84 -32.97
CA GLU A 238 14.92 19.75 -33.44
C GLU A 238 15.29 18.34 -33.93
N GLY A 239 14.70 17.28 -33.35
CA GLY A 239 14.93 15.88 -33.73
C GLY A 239 13.99 15.35 -34.84
N GLY A 240 13.14 16.21 -35.40
CA GLY A 240 12.22 15.88 -36.50
C GLY A 240 12.73 16.20 -37.91
N ARG A 241 14.05 16.27 -38.12
CA ARG A 241 14.68 16.33 -39.45
C ARG A 241 15.47 15.07 -39.73
#